data_AF-A0A7X3Y5H3-F1
#
_entry.id   AF-A0A7X3Y5H3-F1
#
_cell.length_a   1.000
_cell.length_b   1.000
_cell.length_c   1.000
_cell.angle_alpha   90.00
_cell.angle_beta   90.00
_cell.angle_gamma   90.00
#
_symmetry.space_group_name_H-M   'P 1'
#
loop_
_entity.id
_entity.type
_entity.pdbx_description
1 polymer ?
#
loop_
_entity_poly.entity_id
_entity_poly.type
_entity_poly.pdbx_seq_one_letter_code
_entity_poly.pdbx_strand_id
1 'polypeptide(L)'
;MANLQIRNMPEDVHERLRHLAQKSNSSMSAIVLTALERELRRLEWHERLAQHPPIDLGVDGATLVAEARAEREAELAERTVGE
;
A
#
# COMPACT_ATOMS: atom_id res chain seq x y z
N MET A 1 -1.22 23.64 -15.85
CA MET A 1 -0.78 22.39 -15.20
C MET A 1 0.26 22.77 -14.15
N ALA A 2 0.14 22.25 -12.94
CA ALA A 2 1.18 22.42 -11.93
C ALA A 2 2.39 21.53 -12.29
N ASN A 3 3.60 22.00 -12.06
CA ASN A 3 4.83 21.23 -12.26
C ASN A 3 5.56 21.14 -10.92
N LEU A 4 5.98 19.93 -10.56
CA LEU A 4 6.75 19.66 -9.35
C LEU A 4 8.16 19.22 -9.76
N GLN A 5 9.16 20.03 -9.44
CA GLN A 5 10.56 19.68 -9.63
C GLN A 5 11.15 19.19 -8.30
N ILE A 6 11.64 17.95 -8.27
CA ILE A 6 12.39 17.41 -7.13
C ILE A 6 13.88 17.69 -7.38
N ARG A 7 14.54 18.34 -6.41
CA ARG A 7 15.98 18.62 -6.44
C ARG A 7 16.70 17.74 -5.42
N ASN A 8 17.99 17.48 -5.67
CA ASN A 8 18.84 16.66 -4.78
C ASN A 8 18.29 15.25 -4.56
N MET A 9 17.74 14.62 -5.59
CA MET A 9 17.33 13.22 -5.52
C MET A 9 18.57 12.35 -5.34
N PRO A 10 18.61 11.47 -4.31
CA PRO A 10 19.68 10.49 -4.19
C PRO A 10 19.77 9.62 -5.44
N GLU A 11 20.98 9.38 -5.93
CA GLU A 11 21.21 8.65 -7.18
C GLU A 11 20.64 7.22 -7.13
N ASP A 12 20.71 6.57 -5.97
CA ASP A 12 20.14 5.24 -5.76
C ASP A 12 18.62 5.23 -5.96
N VAL A 13 17.92 6.28 -5.53
CA VAL A 13 16.47 6.43 -5.73
C VAL A 13 16.16 6.66 -7.20
N HIS A 14 16.95 7.51 -7.86
CA HIS A 14 16.80 7.80 -9.29
C HIS A 14 16.95 6.52 -10.14
N GLU A 15 18.00 5.73 -9.90
CA GLU A 15 18.24 4.49 -10.62
C GLU A 15 17.16 3.43 -10.37
N ARG A 16 16.68 3.30 -9.13
CA ARG A 16 15.56 2.39 -8.81
C ARG A 16 14.28 2.80 -9.52
N LEU A 17 13.97 4.09 -9.59
CA LEU A 17 12.82 4.60 -10.34
C LEU A 17 12.96 4.35 -11.84
N ARG A 18 14.15 4.58 -12.39
CA ARG A 18 14.46 4.30 -13.81
C ARG A 18 14.27 2.82 -14.13
N HIS A 19 14.80 1.93 -13.30
CA HIS A 19 14.66 0.49 -13.48
C HIS A 19 13.19 0.05 -13.41
N LEU A 20 12.43 0.59 -12.45
CA LEU A 20 11.00 0.29 -12.32
C LEU A 20 10.20 0.78 -13.53
N ALA A 21 10.48 1.98 -14.03
CA ALA A 21 9.87 2.53 -15.23
C ALA A 21 10.11 1.64 -16.46
N GLN A 22 11.36 1.17 -16.65
CA GLN A 22 11.70 0.23 -17.72
C GLN A 22 10.94 -1.10 -17.59
N LYS A 23 10.96 -1.71 -16.40
CA LYS A 23 10.28 -3.00 -16.14
C LYS A 23 8.77 -2.93 -16.37
N SER A 24 8.17 -1.78 -16.10
CA SER A 24 6.73 -1.54 -16.21
C SER A 24 6.30 -0.97 -17.56
N ASN A 25 7.24 -0.78 -18.51
CA ASN A 25 7.01 -0.09 -19.78
C ASN A 25 6.29 1.26 -19.62
N SER A 26 6.68 2.03 -18.60
CA SER A 26 6.06 3.30 -18.22
C SER A 26 7.12 4.39 -18.02
N SER A 27 6.70 5.65 -17.88
CA SER A 27 7.62 6.75 -17.59
C SER A 27 7.91 6.85 -16.08
N MET A 28 9.08 7.38 -15.72
CA MET A 28 9.39 7.67 -14.31
C MET A 28 8.38 8.65 -13.70
N SER A 29 7.92 9.63 -14.48
CA SER A 29 6.88 10.57 -14.02
C SER A 29 5.57 9.86 -13.71
N ALA A 30 5.13 8.93 -14.55
CA ALA A 30 3.90 8.15 -14.30
C ALA A 30 4.03 7.31 -13.03
N ILE A 31 5.16 6.63 -12.85
CA ILE A 31 5.44 5.85 -11.63
C ILE A 31 5.37 6.73 -10.37
N VAL A 32 6.03 7.90 -10.40
CA VAL A 32 6.04 8.83 -9.26
C VAL A 32 4.64 9.37 -8.99
N LEU A 33 3.89 9.75 -10.02
CA LEU A 33 2.52 10.25 -9.85
C LEU A 33 1.59 9.18 -9.27
N THR A 34 1.64 7.95 -9.77
CA THR A 34 0.86 6.83 -9.21
C THR A 34 1.22 6.57 -7.75
N ALA A 35 2.50 6.62 -7.40
CA ALA A 35 2.95 6.47 -6.02
C ALA A 35 2.42 7.60 -5.13
N LEU A 36 2.54 8.86 -5.58
CA LEU A 36 2.04 10.03 -4.85
C LEU A 36 0.54 9.95 -4.62
N GLU A 37 -0.24 9.64 -5.65
CA GLU A 37 -1.70 9.48 -5.52
C GLU A 37 -2.07 8.38 -4.51
N ARG A 38 -1.34 7.27 -4.50
CA ARG A 38 -1.58 6.19 -3.54
C ARG A 38 -1.30 6.64 -2.12
N GLU A 39 -0.20 7.35 -1.89
CA GLU A 39 0.14 7.84 -0.55
C GLU A 39 -0.80 8.96 -0.10
N LEU A 40 -1.25 9.85 -0.99
CA LEU A 40 -2.26 10.86 -0.67
C LEU A 40 -3.57 10.20 -0.22
N ARG A 41 -4.10 9.24 -1.00
CA ARG A 41 -5.30 8.49 -0.60
C ARG A 41 -5.12 7.77 0.74
N ARG A 42 -3.93 7.22 0.99
CA ARG A 42 -3.62 6.57 2.26
C ARG A 42 -3.68 7.57 3.42
N LEU A 43 -3.04 8.73 3.29
CA LEU A 43 -3.03 9.76 4.33
C LEU A 43 -4.44 10.30 4.60
N GLU A 44 -5.18 10.64 3.54
CA GLU A 44 -6.58 11.08 3.65
C GLU A 44 -7.46 10.04 4.37
N TRP A 45 -7.26 8.76 4.08
CA TRP A 45 -7.97 7.70 4.79
C TRP A 45 -7.61 7.64 6.28
N HIS A 46 -6.33 7.78 6.64
CA HIS A 46 -5.92 7.80 8.05
C HIS A 46 -6.49 9.02 8.78
N GLU A 47 -6.48 10.19 8.15
CA GLU A 47 -7.06 11.40 8.73
C GLU A 47 -8.57 11.24 8.97
N ARG A 48 -9.28 10.66 8.01
CA ARG A 48 -10.71 10.34 8.17
C ARG A 48 -10.94 9.33 9.28
N LEU A 49 -10.15 8.26 9.35
CA LEU A 49 -10.26 7.26 10.40
C LEU A 49 -10.04 7.86 11.79
N ALA A 50 -9.05 8.75 11.94
CA ALA A 50 -8.72 9.40 13.21
C ALA A 50 -9.83 10.32 13.73
N GLN A 51 -10.75 10.77 12.88
CA GLN A 51 -11.90 11.58 13.30
C GLN A 51 -13.00 10.76 13.98
N HIS A 52 -12.96 9.42 13.86
CA HIS A 52 -13.95 8.56 14.49
C HIS A 52 -13.46 8.11 15.88
N PRO A 53 -14.35 8.12 16.89
CA PRO A 53 -14.00 7.57 18.19
C PRO A 53 -13.69 6.07 18.06
N PRO A 54 -12.70 5.56 18.80
CA PRO A 54 -12.42 4.14 18.85
C PRO A 54 -13.67 3.40 19.36
N ILE A 55 -14.05 2.33 18.67
CA ILE A 55 -15.14 1.46 19.10
C ILE A 55 -14.56 0.47 20.09
N ASP A 56 -15.11 0.46 21.31
CA ASP A 56 -14.82 -0.61 22.27
C ASP A 56 -15.55 -1.88 21.83
N LEU A 57 -14.77 -2.87 21.41
CA LEU A 57 -15.28 -4.17 20.98
C LEU A 57 -15.56 -5.10 22.17
N GLY A 58 -15.11 -4.75 23.38
CA GLY A 58 -15.16 -5.64 24.55
C GLY A 58 -14.22 -6.85 24.48
N VAL A 59 -13.47 -6.98 23.38
CA VAL A 59 -12.50 -8.04 23.08
C VAL A 59 -11.32 -7.46 22.30
N ASP A 60 -10.20 -8.18 22.28
CA ASP A 60 -9.05 -7.77 21.48
C ASP A 60 -9.31 -7.98 19.98
N GLY A 61 -9.53 -6.88 19.27
CA GLY A 61 -9.73 -6.89 17.82
C GLY A 61 -8.53 -7.41 17.04
N ALA A 62 -7.30 -7.30 17.56
CA ALA A 62 -6.12 -7.83 16.88
C ALA A 62 -6.15 -9.36 16.81
N THR A 63 -6.54 -10.01 17.91
CA THR A 63 -6.75 -11.46 17.98
C THR A 63 -7.82 -11.92 16.99
N LEU A 64 -8.98 -11.24 16.93
CA LEU A 64 -10.05 -11.59 15.97
C LEU A 64 -9.57 -11.51 14.51
N VAL A 65 -8.80 -10.47 14.16
CA VAL A 65 -8.26 -10.32 12.80
C VAL A 65 -7.22 -11.41 12.50
N ALA A 66 -6.40 -11.79 13.47
CA ALA A 66 -5.41 -12.85 13.31
C ALA A 66 -6.09 -14.21 13.08
N GLU A 67 -7.12 -14.54 13.86
CA GLU A 67 -7.92 -15.77 13.71
C GLU A 67 -8.56 -15.84 12.32
N ALA A 68 -9.24 -14.77 11.88
CA ALA A 68 -9.87 -14.72 10.56
C ALA A 68 -8.86 -14.86 9.41
N ARG A 69 -7.63 -14.37 9.57
CA ARG A 69 -6.56 -14.55 8.58
C ARG A 69 -6.07 -15.99 8.54
N ALA A 70 -5.88 -16.61 9.70
CA ALA A 70 -5.44 -18.00 9.80
C ALA A 70 -6.47 -18.97 9.19
N GLU A 71 -7.77 -18.77 9.45
CA GLU A 71 -8.84 -19.55 8.83
C GLU A 71 -8.80 -19.43 7.30
N ARG A 72 -8.70 -18.21 6.78
CA ARG A 72 -8.60 -17.97 5.33
C ARG A 72 -7.36 -18.63 4.72
N GLU A 73 -6.22 -18.58 5.40
CA GLU A 73 -4.99 -19.21 4.92
C GLU A 73 -5.13 -20.74 4.89
N ALA A 74 -5.79 -21.34 5.88
CA ALA A 74 -6.09 -22.78 5.89
C ALA A 74 -7.02 -23.18 4.73
N GLU A 75 -8.10 -22.43 4.49
CA GLU A 75 -9.01 -22.67 3.35
C GLU A 75 -8.28 -22.59 2.00
N LEU A 76 -7.39 -21.61 1.83
CA LEU A 76 -6.59 -21.48 0.61
C LEU A 76 -5.60 -22.63 0.44
N ALA A 77 -4.96 -23.08 1.53
CA ALA A 77 -4.04 -24.22 1.49
C ALA A 77 -4.77 -25.52 1.10
N GLU A 78 -5.94 -25.78 1.68
CA GLU A 78 -6.76 -26.96 1.35
C GLU A 78 -7.20 -26.98 -0.13
N ARG A 79 -7.51 -25.82 -0.70
CA ARG A 79 -7.87 -25.69 -2.13
C ARG A 79 -6.70 -25.92 -3.07
N THR A 80 -5.46 -25.69 -2.63
CA THR A 80 -4.26 -25.82 -3.47
C THR A 80 -3.69 -27.25 -3.45
N VAL A 81 -4.06 -28.07 -2.45
CA VAL A 81 -3.62 -29.48 -2.32
C VAL A 81 -4.53 -30.46 -3.08
N GLY A 82 -5.69 -29.99 -3.55
CA GLY A 82 -6.67 -30.78 -4.32
C GLY A 82 -6.52 -30.75 -5.85
N GLU A 83 -5.54 -30.03 -6.40
CA GLU A 83 -5.18 -29.99 -7.83
C GLU A 83 -3.90 -30.81 -8.11
#